data_AF-A0A423XPL5-F1
#
_entry.id   AF-A0A423XPL5-F1
#
_cell.length_a   1.000
_cell.length_b   1.000
_cell.length_c   1.000
_cell.angle_alpha   90.00
_cell.angle_beta   90.00
_cell.angle_gamma   90.00
#
_symmetry.space_group_name_H-M   'P 1'
#
loop_
_entity.id
_entity.type
_entity.pdbx_description
1 polymer ?
#
loop_
_entity_poly.entity_id
_entity_poly.type
_entity_poly.pdbx_seq_one_letter_code
_entity_poly.pdbx_strand_id
1 'polypeptide(L)' 'FMLKSYFDTIPDEIEEAAMMDGLNRLQIIFRITVPLAVSGLVSVFVYCFMVAWNDYLFASIFLSSASNFTLPVGLN' A
#
# COMPACT_ATOMS: atom_id res chain seq x y z
N PHE A 1 9.50 0.34 -0.88
CA PHE A 1 9.85 1.31 -1.94
C PHE A 1 8.78 2.38 -2.16
N MET A 2 7.50 2.04 -2.35
CA MET A 2 6.44 3.03 -2.60
C MET A 2 6.29 4.13 -1.53
N LEU A 3 6.26 3.78 -0.24
CA LEU A 3 6.19 4.77 0.84
C LEU A 3 7.39 5.74 0.83
N LYS A 4 8.59 5.21 0.67
CA LYS A 4 9.82 6.02 0.56
C LYS A 4 9.78 6.94 -0.66
N SER A 5 9.37 6.42 -1.81
CA SER A 5 9.24 7.20 -3.04
C SER A 5 8.23 8.34 -2.91
N TYR A 6 7.23 8.23 -2.02
CA TYR A 6 6.26 9.29 -1.77
C TYR A 6 6.81 10.32 -0.78
N PHE A 7 7.53 9.89 0.26
CA PHE A 7 8.23 10.81 1.15
C PHE A 7 9.30 11.62 0.41
N ASP A 8 9.99 11.03 -0.56
CA ASP A 8 10.97 11.72 -1.41
C ASP A 8 10.31 12.78 -2.34
N THR A 9 8.98 12.76 -2.51
CA THR A 9 8.26 13.82 -3.26
C THR A 9 7.85 15.01 -2.41
N ILE A 10 7.96 14.91 -1.08
CA ILE A 10 7.66 16.03 -0.18
C ILE A 10 8.90 16.95 -0.15
N PRO A 11 8.76 18.25 -0.50
CA PRO A 11 9.90 19.16 -0.48
C PRO A 11 10.40 19.41 0.94
N ASP A 12 11.70 19.29 1.16
CA ASP A 12 12.36 19.54 2.45
C ASP A 12 12.09 20.98 2.97
N GLU A 13 11.89 21.93 2.05
CA GLU A 13 11.56 23.34 2.30
C GLU A 13 10.31 23.51 3.19
N ILE A 14 9.34 22.60 3.07
CA ILE A 14 8.11 22.64 3.88
C ILE A 14 8.39 22.27 5.33
N GLU A 15 9.31 21.32 5.56
CA GLU A 15 9.73 20.96 6.91
C GLU A 15 10.59 22.07 7.53
N GLU A 16 11.46 22.71 6.76
CA GLU A 16 12.24 23.87 7.20
C GLU A 16 11.37 25.05 7.58
N ALA A 17 10.37 25.38 6.76
CA ALA A 17 9.39 26.44 7.09
C ALA A 17 8.63 26.13 8.39
N ALA A 18 8.21 24.88 8.57
CA ALA A 18 7.52 24.46 9.79
C ALA A 18 8.42 24.49 11.04
N MET A 19 9.72 24.19 10.90
CA MET A 19 10.69 24.36 11.97
C MET A 19 10.92 25.84 12.31
N MET A 20 10.94 26.73 11.31
CA MET A 20 11.03 28.18 11.50
C MET A 20 9.79 28.75 12.20
N ASP A 21 8.62 28.17 11.96
CA ASP A 21 7.36 28.48 12.68
C ASP A 21 7.32 27.93 14.12
N GLY A 22 8.37 27.23 14.56
CA GLY A 22 8.51 26.72 15.93
C GLY A 22 7.80 25.39 16.20
N LEU A 23 7.39 24.65 15.15
CA LEU A 23 6.83 23.32 15.31
C LEU A 23 7.92 22.30 15.66
N ASN A 24 7.62 21.41 16.60
CA ASN A 24 8.50 20.29 16.93
C ASN A 24 8.45 19.22 15.82
N ARG A 25 9.54 18.46 15.61
CA ARG A 25 9.63 17.44 14.54
C ARG A 25 8.46 16.46 14.48
N LEU A 26 7.98 15.98 15.63
CA LEU A 26 6.80 15.11 15.70
C LEU A 26 5.52 15.83 15.24
N GLN A 27 5.38 17.11 15.55
CA GLN A 27 4.23 17.91 15.09
C GLN A 27 4.28 18.11 13.58
N ILE A 28 5.46 18.32 13.00
CA ILE A 28 5.63 18.45 11.54
C ILE A 28 5.18 17.16 10.86
N ILE A 29 5.64 16.00 11.34
CA ILE A 29 5.27 14.69 10.78
C ILE A 29 3.75 14.50 10.78
N PHE A 30 3.08 14.63 11.92
CA PHE A 30 1.65 14.32 12.02
C PHE A 30 0.74 15.40 11.41
N ARG A 31 1.16 16.65 11.40
CA ARG A 31 0.31 17.81 11.07
C ARG A 31 0.54 18.33 9.65
N ILE A 32 1.69 18.01 9.05
CA ILE A 32 2.09 18.46 7.72
C ILE A 32 2.39 17.24 6.83
N THR A 33 3.42 16.46 7.18
CA THR A 33 3.91 15.37 6.32
C THR A 33 2.85 14.29 6.07
N VAL A 34 2.14 13.84 7.11
CA VAL A 34 1.07 12.82 7.01
C VAL A 34 -0.11 13.27 6.15
N PRO A 35 -0.76 14.43 6.38
CA PRO A 35 -1.87 14.87 5.53
C PRO A 35 -1.46 15.19 4.08
N LEU A 36 -0.22 15.66 3.83
CA LEU A 36 0.32 15.76 2.48
C LEU A 36 0.51 14.37 1.84
N ALA A 37 0.99 13.40 2.62
CA ALA A 37 1.19 12.02 2.20
C ALA A 37 -0.12 11.21 2.03
N VAL A 38 -1.26 11.68 2.54
CA VAL A 38 -2.55 10.96 2.46
C VAL A 38 -2.93 10.64 1.02
N SER A 39 -2.74 11.58 0.09
CA SER A 39 -3.09 11.33 -1.33
C SER A 39 -2.24 10.22 -1.96
N GLY A 40 -0.98 10.09 -1.55
CA GLY A 40 -0.09 8.98 -1.92
C GLY A 40 -0.41 7.67 -1.25
N LEU A 41 -0.68 7.73 0.06
CA LEU A 41 -1.04 6.58 0.87
C LEU A 41 -2.29 5.88 0.32
N VAL A 42 -3.27 6.62 -0.19
CA VAL A 42 -4.47 6.04 -0.83
C VAL A 42 -4.10 5.23 -2.07
N SER A 43 -3.20 5.74 -2.92
CA SER A 43 -2.74 5.00 -4.12
C SER A 43 -2.02 3.70 -3.75
N VAL A 44 -1.10 3.78 -2.78
CA VAL A 44 -0.37 2.60 -2.27
C VAL A 44 -1.33 1.61 -1.60
N PHE A 45 -2.33 2.09 -0.86
CA PHE A 45 -3.34 1.27 -0.21
C PHE A 45 -4.15 0.49 -1.25
N VAL A 46 -4.66 1.15 -2.29
CA VAL A 46 -5.42 0.49 -3.37
C VAL A 46 -4.57 -0.54 -4.10
N TYR A 47 -3.31 -0.22 -4.40
CA TYR A 47 -2.39 -1.16 -5.01
C TYR A 47 -2.15 -2.39 -4.13
N CYS A 48 -1.84 -2.17 -2.85
CA CYS A 48 -1.60 -3.25 -1.88
C CYS A 48 -2.86 -4.12 -1.71
N PHE A 49 -4.05 -3.49 -1.70
CA PHE A 49 -5.34 -4.17 -1.66
C PHE A 49 -5.57 -5.03 -2.89
N MET A 50 -5.31 -4.52 -4.10
CA MET A 50 -5.42 -5.32 -5.34
C MET A 50 -4.51 -6.54 -5.31
N VAL A 51 -3.26 -6.38 -4.88
CA VAL A 51 -2.29 -7.49 -4.81
C VAL A 51 -2.75 -8.53 -3.79
N ALA A 52 -3.12 -8.11 -2.58
CA ALA A 52 -3.62 -9.02 -1.55
C ALA A 52 -4.91 -9.74 -1.97
N TRP A 53 -5.81 -9.03 -2.67
CA TRP A 53 -7.04 -9.61 -3.20
C TRP A 53 -6.78 -10.58 -4.34
N ASN A 54 -5.79 -10.32 -5.19
CA ASN A 54 -5.37 -11.23 -6.25
C ASN A 54 -4.84 -12.53 -5.66
N ASP A 55 -3.96 -12.46 -4.65
CA ASP A 55 -3.44 -13.64 -3.95
C ASP A 55 -4.55 -14.42 -3.22
N TYR A 56 -5.52 -13.75 -2.60
CA TYR A 56 -6.65 -14.41 -1.95
C TYR A 56 -7.59 -15.11 -2.95
N LEU A 57 -7.92 -14.47 -4.06
CA LEU A 57 -8.71 -15.10 -5.13
C LEU A 57 -7.94 -16.26 -5.76
N PHE A 58 -6.65 -16.11 -6.01
CA PHE A 58 -5.81 -17.16 -6.58
C PHE A 58 -5.73 -18.36 -5.62
N ALA A 59 -5.45 -18.12 -4.34
CA ALA A 59 -5.45 -19.16 -3.30
C ALA A 59 -6.84 -19.81 -3.15
N SER A 60 -7.93 -19.03 -3.16
CA SER A 60 -9.30 -19.56 -3.06
C SER A 60 -9.66 -20.43 -4.26
N ILE A 61 -9.31 -20.04 -5.48
CA ILE A 61 -9.55 -20.84 -6.69
C ILE A 61 -8.68 -22.10 -6.69
N PHE A 62 -7.39 -22.00 -6.32
CA PHE A 62 -6.48 -23.16 -6.27
C PHE A 62 -6.86 -24.14 -5.16
N LEU A 63 -7.22 -23.65 -3.96
CA LEU A 63 -7.71 -24.46 -2.84
C LEU A 63 -9.09 -25.07 -3.13
N SER A 64 -9.96 -24.37 -3.86
CA SER A 64 -11.26 -24.90 -4.33
C SER A 64 -11.12 -25.89 -5.49
N SER A 65 -9.95 -25.98 -6.13
CA SER A 65 -9.67 -26.90 -7.24
C SER A 65 -9.12 -28.26 -6.81
N ALA A 66 -8.77 -28.48 -5.54
CA ALA A 66 -8.32 -29.79 -5.07
C ALA A 66 -9.46 -30.83 -4.99
N SER A 67 -10.72 -30.38 -4.98
CA SER A 67 -11.91 -31.26 -4.89
C SER A 67 -12.65 -31.47 -6.21
N ASN A 68 -12.26 -30.80 -7.31
CA ASN A 68 -12.93 -30.93 -8.61
C ASN A 68 -12.14 -31.74 -9.66
N PHE A 69 -11.09 -32.45 -9.25
CA PHE A 69 -10.61 -33.59 -10.03
C PHE A 69 -11.43 -34.83 -9.69
N THR A 70 -12.56 -35.02 -10.37
CA THR A 70 -13.09 -36.35 -10.64
C THR A 70 -13.58 -36.43 -12.09
N LEU A 71 -13.13 -37.49 -12.77
CA LEU A 71 -13.56 -38.09 -14.05
C LEU A 71 -12.78 -37.95 -15.39
N PRO A 72 -11.93 -36.95 -15.72
CA PRO A 72 -11.17 -37.02 -16.97
C PRO A 72 -9.71 -37.52 -16.82
N VAL A 73 -9.33 -38.09 -15.68
CA VAL A 73 -8.01 -38.79 -15.49
C VAL A 73 -8.21 -40.30 -15.26
N GLY A 74 -9.38 -40.85 -15.63
CA GLY A 74 -9.69 -42.29 -15.59
C GLY A 74 -10.03 -42.90 -16.95
N LEU A 75 -10.01 -42.11 -18.02
CA LEU A 75 -10.27 -42.55 -19.39
C LEU A 75 -9.19 -41.99 -20.33
N ASN A 76 -7.97 -42.49 -20.19
CA ASN A 76 -7.11 -42.84 -21.32
C ASN A 76 -6.21 -44.01 -20.87
#